data_AF-A0A3C2DFA2-F1
#
_entry.id   AF-A0A3C2DFA2-F1
#
_cell.length_a   1.000
_cell.length_b   1.000
_cell.length_c   1.000
_cell.angle_alpha   90.00
_cell.angle_beta   90.00
_cell.angle_gamma   90.00
#
_symmetry.space_group_name_H-M   'P 1'
#
loop_
_entity.id
_entity.type
_entity.pdbx_description
1 polymer ?
#
loop_
_entity_poly.entity_id
_entity_poly.type
_entity_poly.pdbx_seq_one_letter_code
_entity_poly.pdbx_strand_id
1 'polypeptide(L)'
;MSISVPANDVPERLAEYGSAPFLVTTSVDGRVKVVHVAVLWDIQVAAFRCSPGGGTLQNLAGAEGGHAGRSATLVFPGRDADTHSWLVDVTGTADP
;
A
#
# COMPACT_ATOMS: atom_id res chain seq x y z
N MET A 1 12.36 8.23 -15.06
CA MET A 1 12.67 8.99 -13.83
C MET A 1 11.54 8.78 -12.86
N SER A 2 11.82 8.58 -11.56
CA SER A 2 10.83 8.64 -10.49
C SER A 2 10.87 10.02 -9.83
N ILE A 3 9.73 10.50 -9.33
CA ILE A 3 9.61 11.74 -8.57
C ILE A 3 9.23 11.34 -7.15
N SER A 4 10.02 11.78 -6.16
CA SER A 4 9.72 11.50 -4.76
C SER A 4 8.51 12.32 -4.31
N VAL A 5 7.60 11.69 -3.58
CA VAL A 5 6.44 12.33 -2.96
C VAL A 5 6.66 12.34 -1.45
N PRO A 6 6.76 13.51 -0.80
CA PRO A 6 6.91 13.58 0.64
C PRO A 6 5.57 13.29 1.33
N ALA A 7 5.62 12.80 2.58
CA ALA A 7 4.43 12.33 3.29
C ALA A 7 3.35 13.42 3.49
N ASN A 8 3.75 14.69 3.56
CA ASN A 8 2.83 15.83 3.66
C ASN A 8 2.00 16.05 2.39
N ASP A 9 2.44 15.54 1.23
CA ASP A 9 1.75 15.69 -0.05
C ASP A 9 0.81 14.51 -0.35
N VAL A 10 0.78 13.49 0.51
CA VAL A 10 -0.10 12.31 0.36
C VAL A 10 -1.58 12.69 0.23
N PRO A 11 -2.15 13.63 1.01
CA PRO A 11 -3.54 14.04 0.83
C PRO A 11 -3.83 14.62 -0.56
N GLU A 12 -2.91 15.41 -1.12
CA GLU A 12 -3.05 15.97 -2.46
C GLU A 12 -2.98 14.87 -3.52
N ARG A 13 -2.03 13.91 -3.37
CA ARG A 13 -1.96 12.76 -4.27
C ARG A 13 -3.21 11.89 -4.20
N LEU A 14 -3.79 11.68 -3.02
CA LEU A 14 -5.05 10.94 -2.90
C LEU A 14 -6.24 11.66 -3.57
N ALA A 15 -6.23 13.00 -3.59
CA ALA A 15 -7.22 13.77 -4.33
C ALA A 15 -7.05 13.64 -5.86
N GLU A 16 -5.82 13.50 -6.34
CA GLU A 16 -5.50 13.34 -7.76
C GLU A 16 -5.74 11.91 -8.27
N TYR A 17 -5.25 10.91 -7.53
CA TYR A 17 -5.24 9.50 -7.95
C TYR A 17 -6.41 8.68 -7.42
N GLY A 18 -7.16 9.22 -6.46
CA GLY A 18 -8.17 8.49 -5.71
C GLY A 18 -7.60 7.65 -4.57
N SER A 19 -8.50 7.08 -3.76
CA SER A 19 -8.16 6.35 -2.54
C SER A 19 -8.34 4.83 -2.65
N ALA A 20 -8.37 4.30 -3.88
CA ALA A 20 -8.54 2.87 -4.13
C ALA A 20 -7.41 2.30 -5.00
N PRO A 21 -6.20 2.13 -4.45
CA PRO A 21 -5.08 1.54 -5.17
C PRO A 21 -5.20 0.03 -5.31
N PHE A 22 -4.32 -0.53 -6.13
CA PHE A 22 -3.94 -1.93 -5.99
C PHE A 22 -2.92 -2.09 -4.86
N LEU A 23 -3.21 -2.96 -3.90
CA LEU A 23 -2.27 -3.41 -2.89
C LEU A 23 -1.59 -4.68 -3.36
N VAL A 24 -0.28 -4.61 -3.56
CA VAL A 24 0.60 -5.71 -3.91
C VAL A 24 1.30 -6.19 -2.65
N THR A 25 1.17 -7.48 -2.35
CA THR A 25 1.84 -8.14 -1.23
C THR A 25 2.50 -9.42 -1.70
N THR A 26 3.58 -9.81 -1.02
CA THR A 26 4.32 -11.04 -1.33
C THR A 26 4.40 -11.90 -0.08
N SER A 27 4.03 -13.17 -0.20
CA SER A 27 4.18 -14.17 0.86
C SER A 27 5.65 -14.55 1.06
N VAL A 28 5.92 -15.31 2.12
CA VAL A 28 7.26 -15.86 2.42
C VAL A 28 7.81 -16.79 1.35
N ASP A 29 6.93 -17.46 0.59
CA ASP A 29 7.27 -18.37 -0.51
C ASP A 29 7.31 -17.68 -1.88
N GLY A 30 7.23 -16.35 -1.91
CA GLY A 30 7.34 -15.55 -3.13
C GLY A 30 6.06 -15.44 -3.96
N ARG A 31 4.92 -15.94 -3.47
CA ARG A 31 3.62 -15.76 -4.12
C ARG A 31 3.15 -14.32 -3.98
N VAL A 32 2.89 -13.69 -5.11
CA VAL A 32 2.35 -12.33 -5.17
C VAL A 32 0.83 -12.37 -5.11
N LYS A 33 0.25 -11.48 -4.32
CA LYS A 33 -1.18 -11.21 -4.30
C LYS A 33 -1.42 -9.73 -4.58
N VAL A 34 -2.33 -9.47 -5.52
CA VAL A 34 -2.78 -8.13 -5.90
C VAL A 34 -4.27 -8.02 -5.62
N VAL A 35 -4.67 -6.99 -4.88
CA VAL A 35 -6.08 -6.70 -4.59
C VAL A 35 -6.36 -5.22 -4.75
N HIS A 36 -7.54 -4.87 -5.24
CA HIS A 36 -8.03 -3.49 -5.17
C HIS A 36 -8.61 -3.24 -3.78
N VAL A 37 -8.16 -2.19 -3.09
CA VAL A 37 -8.58 -1.92 -1.70
C VAL A 37 -8.75 -0.42 -1.47
N ALA A 38 -9.78 -0.03 -0.73
CA ALA A 38 -9.90 1.35 -0.26
C ALA A 38 -8.89 1.61 0.86
N VAL A 39 -8.16 2.71 0.77
CA VAL A 39 -7.18 3.16 1.77
C VAL A 39 -7.62 4.46 2.42
N LEU A 40 -7.24 4.62 3.68
CA LEU A 40 -7.33 5.87 4.43
C LEU A 40 -5.92 6.32 4.80
N TRP A 41 -5.66 7.63 4.73
CA TRP A 41 -4.42 8.20 5.21
C TRP A 41 -4.57 8.63 6.67
N ASP A 42 -3.73 8.06 7.54
CA ASP A 42 -3.61 8.45 8.93
C ASP A 42 -2.44 9.42 9.08
N ILE A 43 -2.76 10.71 9.16
CA ILE A 43 -1.79 11.80 9.26
C ILE A 43 -0.98 11.76 10.57
N GLN A 44 -1.52 11.15 11.65
CA GLN A 44 -0.87 11.16 12.96
C GLN A 44 0.34 10.22 12.99
N VAL A 45 0.25 9.10 12.27
CA VAL A 45 1.33 8.10 12.18
C VAL A 45 1.96 8.02 10.79
N ALA A 46 1.55 8.89 9.87
CA ALA A 46 1.96 8.92 8.48
C ALA A 46 1.86 7.53 7.80
N ALA A 47 0.70 6.88 7.94
CA ALA A 47 0.48 5.52 7.43
C ALA A 47 -0.84 5.37 6.67
N PHE A 48 -0.86 4.43 5.72
CA PHE A 48 -2.09 3.98 5.08
C PHE A 48 -2.79 2.90 5.92
N ARG A 49 -4.10 3.04 6.10
CA ARG A 49 -4.98 2.04 6.74
C ARG A 49 -5.90 1.43 5.69
N CYS A 50 -6.11 0.12 5.75
CA CYS A 50 -7.03 -0.58 4.84
C CYS A 50 -7.53 -1.90 5.46
N SER A 51 -8.58 -2.49 4.87
CA SER A 51 -9.16 -3.76 5.33
C SER A 51 -9.18 -4.78 4.18
N PRO A 52 -8.02 -5.38 3.84
CA PRO A 52 -7.96 -6.35 2.76
C PRO A 52 -8.42 -7.74 3.24
N GLY A 53 -8.66 -8.65 2.28
CA GLY A 53 -9.08 -10.03 2.60
C GLY A 53 -7.98 -10.89 3.22
N GLY A 54 -8.38 -12.04 3.81
CA GLY A 54 -7.52 -12.91 4.61
C GLY A 54 -6.18 -13.31 3.98
N GLY A 55 -6.13 -13.64 2.69
CA GLY A 55 -4.86 -13.99 2.05
C GLY A 55 -3.86 -12.82 1.94
N THR A 56 -4.34 -11.57 1.92
CA THR A 56 -3.46 -10.40 1.97
C THR A 56 -3.00 -10.16 3.40
N LEU A 57 -3.90 -10.31 4.39
CA LEU A 57 -3.54 -10.27 5.81
C LEU A 57 -2.49 -11.32 6.17
N GLN A 58 -2.59 -12.54 5.63
CA GLN A 58 -1.58 -13.59 5.80
C GLN A 58 -0.22 -13.21 5.22
N ASN A 59 -0.18 -12.50 4.08
CA ASN A 59 1.07 -12.00 3.51
C ASN A 59 1.70 -10.89 4.37
N LEU A 60 0.87 -10.09 5.06
CA LEU A 60 1.31 -8.98 5.92
C LEU A 60 1.63 -9.43 7.35
N ALA A 61 0.99 -10.49 7.83
CA ALA A 61 1.35 -11.15 9.07
C ALA A 61 2.79 -11.67 8.92
N GLY A 62 3.70 -11.14 9.73
CA GLY A 62 5.10 -11.58 9.76
C GLY A 62 5.20 -13.10 9.93
N ALA A 63 6.38 -13.67 9.67
CA ALA A 63 6.62 -15.03 10.17
C ALA A 63 6.48 -15.02 11.69
N GLU A 64 5.88 -16.05 12.28
CA GLU A 64 5.60 -16.11 13.71
C GLU A 64 6.83 -15.68 14.54
N GLY A 65 6.65 -14.67 15.40
CA GLY A 65 7.67 -14.17 16.31
C GLY A 65 8.40 -12.87 15.91
N GLY A 66 8.11 -12.27 14.76
CA GLY A 66 8.71 -10.99 14.35
C GLY A 66 7.73 -9.81 14.36
N HIS A 67 8.03 -8.74 15.11
CA HIS A 67 7.33 -7.44 15.01
C HIS A 67 7.67 -6.65 13.73
N ALA A 68 8.42 -7.25 12.80
CA ALA A 68 8.78 -6.62 11.54
C ALA A 68 7.65 -6.87 10.51
N GLY A 69 7.01 -5.79 10.06
CA GLY A 69 6.06 -5.86 8.95
C GLY A 69 6.70 -6.38 7.65
N ARG A 70 5.86 -6.69 6.67
CA ARG A 70 6.28 -7.22 5.37
C ARG A 70 6.19 -6.14 4.29
N SER A 71 7.10 -6.20 3.31
CA SER A 71 7.07 -5.29 2.18
C SER A 71 5.76 -5.41 1.42
N ALA A 72 5.18 -4.26 1.08
CA ALA A 72 4.02 -4.14 0.23
C ALA A 72 4.16 -2.89 -0.64
N THR A 73 3.44 -2.85 -1.76
CA THR A 73 3.40 -1.68 -2.63
C THR A 73 1.96 -1.31 -2.89
N LEU A 74 1.61 -0.04 -2.71
CA LEU A 74 0.38 0.52 -3.22
C LEU A 74 0.65 1.06 -4.63
N VAL A 75 -0.17 0.66 -5.59
CA VAL A 75 -0.10 1.11 -6.98
C VAL A 75 -1.37 1.89 -7.28
N PHE A 76 -1.20 3.20 -7.44
CA PHE A 76 -2.24 4.12 -7.87
C PHE A 76 -2.09 4.33 -9.39
N PRO A 77 -3.01 3.79 -10.21
CA PRO A 77 -2.96 3.98 -11.65
C PRO A 77 -3.19 5.46 -12.00
N GLY A 78 -2.52 5.94 -13.03
CA GLY A 78 -2.85 7.23 -13.62
C GLY A 78 -4.31 7.24 -14.09
N ARG A 79 -4.99 8.38 -13.96
CA ARG A 79 -6.39 8.54 -14.37
C ARG A 79 -6.60 8.41 -15.90
N ASP A 80 -5.54 8.62 -16.67
CA ASP A 80 -5.49 8.61 -18.13
C ASP A 80 -4.10 8.15 -18.60
N ALA A 81 -3.93 8.01 -19.92
CA ALA A 81 -2.69 7.50 -20.52
C ALA A 81 -1.47 8.43 -20.37
N ASP A 82 -1.71 9.73 -20.10
CA ASP A 82 -0.67 10.75 -19.99
C ASP A 82 -0.25 11.01 -18.52
N THR A 83 -1.03 10.47 -17.57
CA THR A 83 -0.75 10.57 -16.14
C THR A 83 0.13 9.41 -15.67
N HIS A 84 1.27 9.73 -15.08
CA HIS A 84 2.16 8.73 -14.49
C HIS A 84 1.46 7.96 -13.36
N SER A 85 1.81 6.70 -13.12
CA SER A 85 1.33 5.99 -11.92
C SER A 85 2.10 6.45 -10.68
N TRP A 86 1.42 6.47 -9.53
CA TRP A 86 2.05 6.70 -8.24
C TRP A 86 2.22 5.38 -7.50
N LEU A 87 3.46 5.04 -7.17
CA LEU A 87 3.80 3.83 -6.43
C LEU A 87 4.28 4.23 -5.04
N VAL A 88 3.76 3.56 -4.02
CA VAL A 88 4.17 3.74 -2.63
C VAL A 88 4.65 2.42 -2.08
N ASP A 89 5.96 2.29 -1.91
CA ASP A 89 6.56 1.16 -1.23
C ASP A 89 6.45 1.36 0.28
N VAL A 90 5.92 0.36 0.97
CA VAL A 90 5.64 0.41 2.41
C VAL A 90 6.06 -0.88 3.10
N THR A 91 6.19 -0.78 4.42
CA THR A 91 6.22 -1.96 5.30
C THR A 91 4.84 -2.07 5.95
N GLY A 92 4.08 -3.11 5.61
CA GLY A 92 2.74 -3.33 6.13
C GLY A 92 2.74 -4.30 7.31
N THR A 93 1.89 -4.03 8.29
CA THR A 93 1.58 -4.93 9.41
C THR A 93 0.09 -5.23 9.42
N ALA A 94 -0.29 -6.45 9.80
CA ALA A 94 -1.67 -6.77 10.11
C ALA A 94 -1.92 -6.40 11.59
N ASP A 95 -2.89 -5.53 11.84
CA ASP A 95 -3.41 -5.35 13.20
C ASP A 95 -4.24 -6.60 13.56
N PRO A 96 -4.02 -7.19 14.76
CA PRO A 96 -4.71 -8.41 15.21
C PRO A 96 -6.20 -8.21 15.49
#